data_AF-A0A851AD80-F1
#
_entry.id   AF-A0A851AD80-F1
#
_cell.length_a   1.000
_cell.length_b   1.000
_cell.length_c   1.000
_cell.angle_alpha   90.00
_cell.angle_beta   90.00
_cell.angle_gamma   90.00
#
_symmetry.space_group_name_H-M   'P 1'
#
loop_
_entity.id
_entity.type
_entity.pdbx_description
1 polymer ?
#
loop_
_entity_poly.entity_id
_entity_poly.type
_entity_poly.pdbx_seq_one_letter_code
_entity_poly.pdbx_strand_id
1 'polypeptide(L)'
;QISQKPGPTSPIFSPSDAEWDWLLAKTWVRNADFYSHQLVTHLLRTHLFGEVFAIATLRQLPACHPLFKLLIPHFHFTFHINTLARSVLINPNGIIVKASGVSYEGLKLIVQKGLEQVTYTSLCLPDDIQHRGMAHIPNYHYRDDGMSLWEAIKSFVSGIVAFYYRDDAAVSGDTELQAWVMEIFTNGFLGRTSSGIPSSLQTMAELSKFLTMVVFTCSVQHAAVNNGQYDLGTFLPNNPSSMRHPPPAAKGKAFLQNFLETIPEVDTTANVVVALILLSSRLSDVTLLGHYPEERFTEAEPRRLIRSFQARLQEIRDHIEERNYQDSLRYNYMNPMETENSISI
;
A
#
# COMPACT_ATOMS: atom_id res chain seq x y z
N GLN A 1 14.81 -21.43 -4.55
CA GLN A 1 14.78 -21.65 -6.02
C GLN A 1 14.44 -20.32 -6.67
N ILE A 2 15.11 -19.92 -7.76
CA ILE A 2 14.90 -18.59 -8.39
C ILE A 2 13.86 -18.66 -9.54
N SER A 3 13.71 -19.81 -10.21
CA SER A 3 12.70 -20.02 -11.26
C SER A 3 11.46 -20.74 -10.73
N GLN A 4 10.32 -20.58 -11.40
CA GLN A 4 9.12 -21.39 -11.18
C GLN A 4 9.26 -22.83 -11.72
N LYS A 5 10.07 -23.03 -12.77
CA LYS A 5 10.29 -24.36 -13.36
C LYS A 5 11.51 -25.02 -12.71
N PRO A 6 11.34 -26.11 -11.93
CA PRO A 6 12.47 -26.82 -11.33
C PRO A 6 13.30 -27.52 -12.42
N GLY A 7 14.58 -27.76 -12.14
CA GLY A 7 15.46 -28.47 -13.05
C GLY A 7 16.94 -28.28 -12.72
N PRO A 8 17.85 -28.96 -13.44
CA PRO A 8 19.29 -28.88 -13.19
C PRO A 8 19.86 -27.47 -13.41
N THR A 9 19.19 -26.63 -14.21
CA THR A 9 19.55 -25.22 -14.45
C THR A 9 18.82 -24.23 -13.52
N SER A 10 18.01 -24.71 -12.58
CA SER A 10 17.39 -23.91 -11.53
C SER A 10 17.62 -24.54 -10.16
N PRO A 11 18.86 -24.48 -9.65
CA PRO A 11 19.21 -25.10 -8.38
C PRO A 11 18.44 -24.48 -7.20
N ILE A 12 18.21 -25.31 -6.18
CA ILE A 12 17.71 -24.85 -4.88
C ILE A 12 18.92 -24.40 -4.05
N PHE A 13 19.12 -23.09 -3.98
CA PHE A 13 20.11 -22.47 -3.10
C PHE A 13 19.67 -22.52 -1.63
N SER A 14 20.64 -22.64 -0.73
CA SER A 14 20.45 -22.77 0.72
C SER A 14 21.54 -22.00 1.47
N PRO A 15 21.32 -21.67 2.77
CA PRO A 15 22.31 -20.98 3.59
C PRO A 15 23.65 -21.70 3.77
N SER A 16 23.71 -23.01 3.50
CA SER A 16 24.94 -23.82 3.58
C SER A 16 25.75 -23.85 2.28
N ASP A 17 25.25 -23.25 1.19
CA ASP A 17 26.02 -23.12 -0.05
C ASP A 17 27.14 -22.08 0.10
N ALA A 18 28.02 -21.98 -0.90
CA ALA A 18 29.09 -20.99 -0.90
C ALA A 18 28.53 -19.57 -0.71
N GLU A 19 29.28 -18.72 0.01
CA GLU A 19 28.85 -17.37 0.42
C GLU A 19 28.22 -16.58 -0.73
N TRP A 20 28.92 -16.50 -1.87
CA TRP A 20 28.47 -15.74 -3.03
C TRP A 20 27.29 -16.37 -3.78
N ASP A 21 27.16 -17.71 -3.77
CA ASP A 21 25.99 -18.37 -4.35
C ASP A 21 24.74 -18.01 -3.54
N TRP A 22 24.84 -18.11 -2.21
CA TRP A 22 23.72 -17.81 -1.33
C TRP A 22 23.38 -16.31 -1.33
N LEU A 23 24.39 -15.44 -1.33
CA LEU A 23 24.17 -14.00 -1.40
C LEU A 23 23.50 -13.60 -2.72
N LEU A 24 24.01 -14.08 -3.87
CA LEU A 24 23.40 -13.79 -5.16
C LEU A 24 21.97 -14.31 -5.25
N ALA A 25 21.70 -15.52 -4.73
CA ALA A 25 20.34 -16.06 -4.69
C ALA A 25 19.38 -15.18 -3.87
N LYS A 26 19.82 -14.67 -2.70
CA LYS A 26 19.02 -13.70 -1.92
C LYS A 26 18.82 -12.39 -2.66
N THR A 27 19.84 -11.87 -3.34
CA THR A 27 19.74 -10.62 -4.11
C THR A 27 18.72 -10.72 -5.26
N TRP A 28 18.62 -11.88 -5.92
CA TRP A 28 17.54 -12.14 -6.89
C TRP A 28 16.14 -12.12 -6.26
N VAL A 29 16.00 -12.63 -5.04
CA VAL A 29 14.72 -12.53 -4.30
C VAL A 29 14.42 -11.08 -3.95
N ARG A 30 15.43 -10.29 -3.54
CA ARG A 30 15.27 -8.84 -3.30
C ARG A 30 14.92 -8.07 -4.57
N ASN A 31 15.46 -8.45 -5.74
CA ASN A 31 15.04 -7.88 -7.03
C ASN A 31 13.57 -8.18 -7.34
N ALA A 32 13.12 -9.41 -7.11
CA ALA A 32 11.72 -9.77 -7.31
C ALA A 32 10.80 -9.01 -6.35
N ASP A 33 11.22 -8.85 -5.09
CA ASP A 33 10.52 -8.06 -4.09
C ASP A 33 10.41 -6.59 -4.50
N PHE A 34 11.46 -5.98 -5.06
CA PHE A 34 11.41 -4.62 -5.61
C PHE A 34 10.23 -4.44 -6.59
N TYR A 35 10.07 -5.34 -7.56
CA TYR A 35 8.97 -5.23 -8.52
C TYR A 35 7.59 -5.48 -7.90
N SER A 36 7.48 -6.48 -7.02
CA SER A 36 6.23 -6.78 -6.31
C SER A 36 5.82 -5.62 -5.39
N HIS A 37 6.79 -5.01 -4.71
CA HIS A 37 6.60 -3.85 -3.86
C HIS A 37 6.19 -2.64 -4.70
N GLN A 38 7.02 -2.19 -5.63
CA GLN A 38 6.83 -0.94 -6.35
C GLN A 38 5.56 -0.93 -7.21
N LEU A 39 5.31 -2.01 -7.96
CA LEU A 39 4.24 -2.02 -8.97
C LEU A 39 2.91 -2.52 -8.42
N VAL A 40 2.94 -3.50 -7.52
CA VAL A 40 1.71 -4.14 -7.01
C VAL A 40 1.35 -3.58 -5.65
N THR A 41 2.27 -3.63 -4.68
CA THR A 41 1.98 -3.27 -3.29
C THR A 41 1.83 -1.76 -3.10
N HIS A 42 2.68 -0.98 -3.76
CA HIS A 42 2.70 0.47 -3.71
C HIS A 42 1.79 1.06 -4.81
N LEU A 43 2.23 1.08 -6.07
CA LEU A 43 1.48 1.72 -7.16
C LEU A 43 0.03 1.21 -7.30
N LEU A 44 -0.19 -0.09 -7.54
CA LEU A 44 -1.53 -0.59 -7.78
C LEU A 44 -2.41 -0.54 -6.52
N ARG A 45 -1.92 -1.11 -5.41
CA ARG A 45 -2.73 -1.37 -4.22
C ARG A 45 -2.97 -0.15 -3.34
N THR A 46 -2.18 0.91 -3.48
CA THR A 46 -2.44 2.19 -2.82
C THR A 46 -2.82 3.25 -3.84
N HIS A 47 -1.89 3.73 -4.67
CA HIS A 47 -2.11 4.89 -5.55
C HIS A 47 -3.31 4.71 -6.48
N LEU A 48 -3.34 3.64 -7.27
CA LEU A 48 -4.37 3.47 -8.29
C LEU A 48 -5.75 3.21 -7.68
N PHE A 49 -5.86 2.40 -6.62
CA PHE A 49 -7.14 2.22 -5.93
C PHE A 49 -7.57 3.47 -5.16
N GLY A 50 -6.64 4.17 -4.49
CA GLY A 50 -6.93 5.43 -3.84
C GLY A 50 -7.51 6.46 -4.82
N GLU A 51 -6.96 6.52 -6.04
CA GLU A 51 -7.50 7.35 -7.11
C GLU A 51 -8.88 6.89 -7.59
N VAL A 52 -9.11 5.58 -7.77
CA VAL A 52 -10.44 5.04 -8.08
C VAL A 52 -11.48 5.46 -7.03
N PHE A 53 -11.15 5.33 -5.75
CA PHE A 53 -12.04 5.72 -4.66
C PHE A 53 -12.34 7.22 -4.71
N ALA A 54 -11.29 8.04 -4.92
CA ALA A 54 -11.43 9.48 -5.04
C ALA A 54 -12.31 9.89 -6.23
N ILE A 55 -12.12 9.31 -7.43
CA ILE A 55 -12.91 9.62 -8.63
C ILE A 55 -14.38 9.31 -8.38
N ALA A 56 -14.65 8.09 -7.88
CA ALA A 56 -16.02 7.67 -7.60
C ALA A 56 -16.67 8.58 -6.56
N THR A 57 -15.96 8.94 -5.48
CA THR A 57 -16.48 9.84 -4.45
C THR A 57 -16.84 11.21 -5.03
N LEU A 58 -15.98 11.81 -5.85
CA LEU A 58 -16.26 13.12 -6.46
C LEU A 58 -17.43 13.08 -7.46
N ARG A 59 -17.66 11.94 -8.12
CA ARG A 59 -18.70 11.80 -9.16
C ARG A 59 -20.06 11.40 -8.61
N GLN A 60 -20.09 10.61 -7.54
CA GLN A 60 -21.30 9.95 -7.07
C GLN A 60 -21.82 10.49 -5.73
N LEU A 61 -20.97 11.10 -4.90
CA LEU A 61 -21.37 11.61 -3.59
C LEU A 61 -21.35 13.15 -3.58
N PRO A 62 -22.49 13.84 -3.38
CA PRO A 62 -22.52 15.29 -3.29
C PRO A 62 -21.80 15.79 -2.03
N ALA A 63 -21.37 17.06 -2.02
CA ALA A 63 -20.60 17.63 -0.92
C ALA A 63 -21.33 17.64 0.44
N CYS A 64 -22.68 17.58 0.43
CA CYS A 64 -23.50 17.46 1.63
C CYS A 64 -23.59 16.02 2.15
N HIS A 65 -23.28 15.00 1.34
CA HIS A 65 -23.37 13.60 1.71
C HIS A 65 -22.40 13.27 2.86
N PRO A 66 -22.82 12.54 3.91
CA PRO A 66 -21.97 12.25 5.06
C PRO A 66 -20.70 11.48 4.67
N LEU A 67 -20.79 10.57 3.71
CA LEU A 67 -19.63 9.82 3.23
C LEU A 67 -18.66 10.67 2.40
N PHE A 68 -19.15 11.68 1.66
CA PHE A 68 -18.25 12.65 1.03
C PHE A 68 -17.45 13.39 2.08
N LYS A 69 -18.12 13.91 3.12
CA LYS A 69 -17.49 14.64 4.23
C LYS A 69 -16.44 13.80 4.96
N LEU A 70 -16.72 12.50 5.15
CA LEU A 70 -15.81 11.53 5.75
C LEU A 70 -14.59 11.26 4.86
N LEU A 71 -14.80 11.00 3.57
CA LEU A 71 -13.77 10.46 2.70
C LEU A 71 -12.88 11.52 2.04
N ILE A 72 -13.41 12.70 1.74
CA ILE A 72 -12.66 13.71 0.97
C ILE A 72 -11.31 14.14 1.59
N PRO A 73 -11.12 14.21 2.93
CA PRO A 73 -9.80 14.49 3.50
C PRO A 73 -8.76 13.41 3.20
N HIS A 74 -9.20 12.19 2.89
CA HIS A 74 -8.34 11.05 2.58
C HIS A 74 -7.93 10.95 1.11
N PHE A 75 -8.36 11.91 0.28
CA PHE A 75 -8.03 11.96 -1.16
C PHE A 75 -7.26 13.20 -1.56
N HIS A 76 -6.83 14.01 -0.59
CA HIS A 76 -6.08 15.24 -0.85
C HIS A 76 -4.81 14.91 -1.64
N PHE A 77 -4.59 15.64 -2.74
CA PHE A 77 -3.50 15.48 -3.71
C PHE A 77 -3.37 14.14 -4.45
N THR A 78 -4.20 13.13 -4.19
CA THR A 78 -4.10 11.81 -4.85
C THR A 78 -4.17 11.89 -6.38
N PHE A 79 -5.02 12.76 -6.95
CA PHE A 79 -5.04 12.99 -8.40
C PHE A 79 -3.78 13.67 -8.92
N HIS A 80 -3.27 14.63 -8.17
CA HIS A 80 -2.11 15.40 -8.56
C HIS A 80 -0.90 14.48 -8.67
N ILE A 81 -0.62 13.72 -7.60
CA ILE A 81 0.54 12.85 -7.55
C ILE A 81 0.46 11.71 -8.56
N ASN A 82 -0.71 11.09 -8.75
CA ASN A 82 -0.87 10.03 -9.74
C ASN A 82 -0.77 10.55 -11.18
N THR A 83 -1.25 11.76 -11.45
CA THR A 83 -1.10 12.41 -12.76
C THR A 83 0.35 12.75 -13.03
N LEU A 84 1.08 13.25 -12.02
CA LEU A 84 2.51 13.49 -12.11
C LEU A 84 3.27 12.18 -12.37
N ALA A 85 3.00 11.12 -11.61
CA ALA A 85 3.61 9.81 -11.79
C ALA A 85 3.41 9.29 -13.23
N ARG A 86 2.19 9.36 -13.77
CA ARG A 86 1.90 8.99 -15.17
C ARG A 86 2.62 9.86 -16.19
N SER A 87 2.99 11.09 -15.85
CA SER A 87 3.64 12.03 -16.77
C SER A 87 5.16 11.90 -16.78
N VAL A 88 5.78 11.62 -15.63
CA VAL A 88 7.25 11.67 -15.49
C VAL A 88 7.90 10.39 -14.93
N LEU A 89 7.15 9.56 -14.19
CA LEU A 89 7.70 8.42 -13.44
C LEU A 89 7.53 7.10 -14.19
N ILE A 90 6.28 6.77 -14.53
CA ILE A 90 5.88 5.46 -15.07
C ILE A 90 5.53 5.50 -16.56
N ASN A 91 5.71 6.63 -17.25
CA ASN A 91 5.56 6.71 -18.70
C ASN A 91 6.69 5.96 -19.44
N PRO A 92 6.56 5.69 -20.76
CA PRO A 92 7.57 4.93 -21.52
C PRO A 92 9.02 5.45 -21.43
N ASN A 93 9.20 6.74 -21.15
CA ASN A 93 10.52 7.37 -21.00
C ASN A 93 10.80 7.86 -19.56
N GLY A 94 9.99 7.40 -18.60
CA GLY A 94 10.04 7.79 -17.20
C GLY A 94 11.19 7.16 -16.42
N ILE A 95 11.38 7.62 -15.19
CA ILE A 95 12.48 7.19 -14.32
C ILE A 95 12.42 5.68 -14.05
N ILE A 96 11.23 5.12 -13.78
CA ILE A 96 11.12 3.68 -13.46
C ILE A 96 11.52 2.83 -14.66
N VAL A 97 11.12 3.19 -15.88
CA VAL A 97 11.51 2.43 -17.09
C VAL A 97 13.02 2.49 -17.31
N LYS A 98 13.63 3.66 -17.12
CA LYS A 98 15.08 3.86 -17.29
C LYS A 98 15.91 3.17 -16.21
N ALA A 99 15.34 2.96 -15.04
CA ALA A 99 16.04 2.44 -13.87
C ALA A 99 15.62 1.01 -13.50
N SER A 100 14.90 0.33 -14.39
CA SER A 100 14.38 -1.03 -14.24
C SER A 100 15.05 -1.98 -15.22
N GLY A 101 15.19 -3.25 -14.82
CA GLY A 101 15.61 -4.35 -15.73
C GLY A 101 14.50 -4.85 -16.66
N VAL A 102 13.28 -4.36 -16.51
CA VAL A 102 12.07 -4.76 -17.26
C VAL A 102 11.58 -3.61 -18.14
N SER A 103 11.14 -3.93 -19.37
CA SER A 103 10.58 -2.97 -20.32
C SER A 103 9.26 -2.36 -19.84
N TYR A 104 8.86 -1.23 -20.42
CA TYR A 104 7.57 -0.59 -20.12
C TYR A 104 6.37 -1.56 -20.25
N GLU A 105 6.35 -2.39 -21.30
CA GLU A 105 5.29 -3.40 -21.46
C GLU A 105 5.36 -4.50 -20.40
N GLY A 106 6.56 -4.87 -19.94
CA GLY A 106 6.72 -5.80 -18.83
C GLY A 106 6.23 -5.23 -17.50
N LEU A 107 6.47 -3.93 -17.22
CA LEU A 107 5.92 -3.26 -16.04
C LEU A 107 4.39 -3.27 -16.07
N LYS A 108 3.78 -2.93 -17.21
CA LYS A 108 2.33 -3.01 -17.40
C LYS A 108 1.79 -4.43 -17.18
N LEU A 109 2.48 -5.44 -17.69
CA LEU A 109 2.09 -6.84 -17.50
C LEU A 109 2.10 -7.24 -16.02
N ILE A 110 3.08 -6.76 -15.24
CA ILE A 110 3.12 -7.01 -13.78
C ILE A 110 1.92 -6.36 -13.10
N VAL A 111 1.60 -5.10 -13.42
CA VAL A 111 0.42 -4.42 -12.86
C VAL A 111 -0.88 -5.12 -13.26
N GLN A 112 -1.01 -5.54 -14.53
CA GLN A 112 -2.17 -6.30 -15.00
C GLN A 112 -2.36 -7.61 -14.23
N LYS A 113 -1.29 -8.41 -14.08
CA LYS A 113 -1.32 -9.66 -13.32
C LYS A 113 -1.56 -9.43 -11.82
N GLY A 114 -1.01 -8.35 -11.28
CA GLY A 114 -1.30 -7.91 -9.91
C GLY A 114 -2.79 -7.62 -9.76
N LEU A 115 -3.38 -6.84 -10.67
CA LEU A 115 -4.79 -6.52 -10.66
C LEU A 115 -5.65 -7.79 -10.73
N GLU A 116 -5.34 -8.75 -11.60
CA GLU A 116 -6.04 -10.04 -11.68
C GLU A 116 -6.12 -10.79 -10.34
N GLN A 117 -5.12 -10.62 -9.47
CA GLN A 117 -5.02 -11.32 -8.17
C GLN A 117 -5.53 -10.51 -6.98
N VAL A 118 -5.74 -9.20 -7.11
CA VAL A 118 -6.29 -8.40 -6.00
C VAL A 118 -7.72 -8.85 -5.69
N THR A 119 -7.95 -9.10 -4.40
CA THR A 119 -9.26 -9.42 -3.84
C THR A 119 -9.64 -8.46 -2.72
N TYR A 120 -10.93 -8.34 -2.42
CA TYR A 120 -11.41 -7.55 -1.29
C TYR A 120 -10.83 -8.05 0.05
N THR A 121 -10.72 -9.37 0.21
CA THR A 121 -10.01 -10.02 1.32
C THR A 121 -8.59 -9.48 1.45
N SER A 122 -7.84 -9.38 0.35
CA SER A 122 -6.47 -8.86 0.39
C SER A 122 -6.37 -7.37 0.75
N LEU A 123 -7.43 -6.58 0.55
CA LEU A 123 -7.47 -5.15 0.87
C LEU A 123 -7.94 -4.88 2.31
N CYS A 124 -8.54 -5.88 2.97
CA CYS A 124 -8.96 -5.78 4.36
C CYS A 124 -7.91 -6.43 5.27
N LEU A 125 -7.12 -5.62 5.99
CA LEU A 125 -5.95 -6.11 6.73
C LEU A 125 -6.24 -7.33 7.64
N PRO A 126 -7.31 -7.36 8.46
CA PRO A 126 -7.61 -8.53 9.28
C PRO A 126 -7.83 -9.80 8.45
N ASP A 127 -8.54 -9.68 7.33
CA ASP A 127 -8.86 -10.81 6.46
C ASP A 127 -7.59 -11.27 5.72
N ASP A 128 -6.75 -10.35 5.26
CA ASP A 128 -5.48 -10.63 4.60
C ASP A 128 -4.50 -11.36 5.53
N ILE A 129 -4.34 -10.89 6.77
CA ILE A 129 -3.47 -11.50 7.77
C ILE A 129 -3.92 -12.94 8.07
N GLN A 130 -5.23 -13.16 8.21
CA GLN A 130 -5.78 -14.48 8.45
C GLN A 130 -5.60 -15.38 7.22
N HIS A 131 -5.91 -14.87 6.02
CA HIS A 131 -5.82 -15.61 4.77
C HIS A 131 -4.40 -16.08 4.47
N ARG A 132 -3.38 -15.26 4.78
CA ARG A 132 -1.97 -15.61 4.63
C ARG A 132 -1.43 -16.52 5.75
N GLY A 133 -2.22 -16.83 6.78
CA GLY A 133 -1.79 -17.63 7.92
C GLY A 133 -0.79 -16.90 8.84
N MET A 134 -0.83 -15.58 8.87
CA MET A 134 0.17 -14.73 9.55
C MET A 134 -0.28 -14.25 10.94
N ALA A 135 -1.42 -14.71 11.44
CA ALA A 135 -2.04 -14.21 12.68
C ALA A 135 -1.20 -14.44 13.95
N HIS A 136 -0.34 -15.46 13.98
CA HIS A 136 0.37 -15.88 15.20
C HIS A 136 1.90 -15.82 15.09
N ILE A 137 2.44 -15.23 14.02
CA ILE A 137 3.89 -15.07 13.85
C ILE A 137 4.40 -14.02 14.84
N PRO A 138 5.41 -14.32 15.69
CA PRO A 138 5.99 -13.34 16.59
C PRO A 138 6.75 -12.25 15.82
N ASN A 139 6.91 -11.07 16.41
CA ASN A 139 7.68 -9.94 15.85
C ASN A 139 7.20 -9.47 14.46
N TYR A 140 5.89 -9.57 14.19
CA TYR A 140 5.28 -9.14 12.94
C TYR A 140 4.64 -7.75 13.15
N HIS A 141 5.48 -6.72 13.27
CA HIS A 141 5.06 -5.39 13.68
C HIS A 141 4.10 -4.68 12.72
N TYR A 142 4.24 -4.90 11.40
CA TYR A 142 3.25 -4.44 10.40
C TYR A 142 1.83 -4.93 10.71
N ARG A 143 1.68 -6.17 11.19
CA ARG A 143 0.38 -6.73 11.57
C ARG A 143 -0.09 -6.08 12.84
N ASP A 144 0.75 -6.05 13.87
CA ASP A 144 0.32 -5.65 15.22
C ASP A 144 -0.10 -4.17 15.24
N ASP A 145 0.71 -3.30 14.65
CA ASP A 145 0.42 -1.87 14.51
C ASP A 145 -0.77 -1.65 13.56
N GLY A 146 -0.75 -2.32 12.40
CA GLY A 146 -1.79 -2.19 11.39
C GLY A 146 -3.17 -2.65 11.88
N MET A 147 -3.25 -3.73 12.66
CA MET A 147 -4.50 -4.23 13.24
C MET A 147 -5.07 -3.25 14.26
N SER A 148 -4.20 -2.62 15.07
CA SER A 148 -4.60 -1.59 16.04
C SER A 148 -5.17 -0.36 15.34
N LEU A 149 -4.52 0.09 14.25
CA LEU A 149 -4.98 1.21 13.43
C LEU A 149 -6.24 0.88 12.65
N TRP A 150 -6.34 -0.33 12.09
CA TRP A 150 -7.54 -0.81 11.42
C TRP A 150 -8.75 -0.74 12.35
N GLU A 151 -8.62 -1.22 13.59
CA GLU A 151 -9.72 -1.18 14.55
C GLU A 151 -10.07 0.25 14.97
N ALA A 152 -9.07 1.14 15.13
CA ALA A 152 -9.32 2.55 15.41
C ALA A 152 -10.10 3.24 14.29
N ILE A 153 -9.70 3.03 13.02
CA ILE A 153 -10.40 3.55 11.85
C ILE A 153 -11.81 2.94 11.77
N LYS A 154 -11.94 1.63 11.97
CA LYS A 154 -13.22 0.92 11.92
C LYS A 154 -14.19 1.46 12.97
N SER A 155 -13.74 1.67 14.20
CA SER A 155 -14.56 2.25 15.26
C SER A 155 -15.02 3.66 14.92
N PHE A 156 -14.12 4.50 14.39
CA PHE A 156 -14.45 5.86 13.96
C PHE A 156 -15.50 5.85 12.84
N VAL A 157 -15.24 5.11 11.77
CA VAL A 157 -16.12 4.98 10.61
C VAL A 157 -17.48 4.40 11.00
N SER A 158 -17.50 3.34 11.82
CA SER A 158 -18.75 2.72 12.27
C SER A 158 -19.60 3.69 13.10
N GLY A 159 -18.96 4.54 13.92
CA GLY A 159 -19.65 5.60 14.65
C GLY A 159 -20.30 6.63 13.72
N ILE A 160 -19.59 7.05 12.67
CA ILE A 160 -20.14 7.97 11.65
C ILE A 160 -21.30 7.31 10.89
N VAL A 161 -21.14 6.07 10.46
CA VAL A 161 -22.21 5.30 9.79
C VAL A 161 -23.43 5.18 10.69
N ALA A 162 -23.25 4.82 11.96
CA ALA A 162 -24.35 4.69 12.92
C ALA A 162 -25.06 6.00 13.24
N PHE A 163 -24.38 7.15 13.07
CA PHE A 163 -25.00 8.45 13.26
C PHE A 163 -25.91 8.85 12.08
N TYR A 164 -25.49 8.56 10.85
CA TYR A 164 -26.22 8.99 9.64
C TYR A 164 -27.18 7.93 9.06
N TYR A 165 -26.89 6.64 9.25
CA TYR A 165 -27.73 5.54 8.79
C TYR A 165 -28.39 4.88 9.99
N ARG A 166 -29.72 4.80 9.96
CA ARG A 166 -30.52 4.25 11.07
C ARG A 166 -30.51 2.72 11.13
N ASP A 167 -30.49 2.09 9.97
CA ASP A 167 -30.58 0.64 9.78
C ASP A 167 -30.02 0.24 8.39
N ASP A 168 -30.00 -1.07 8.12
CA ASP A 168 -29.57 -1.63 6.85
C ASP A 168 -30.45 -1.19 5.67
N ALA A 169 -31.75 -0.92 5.91
CA ALA A 169 -32.64 -0.44 4.87
C ALA A 169 -32.21 0.95 4.38
N ALA A 170 -31.78 1.84 5.27
CA ALA A 170 -31.22 3.14 4.90
C ALA A 170 -29.95 3.03 4.03
N VAL A 171 -29.10 2.03 4.27
CA VAL A 171 -27.90 1.76 3.45
C VAL A 171 -28.29 1.24 2.08
N SER A 172 -29.14 0.21 2.03
CA SER A 172 -29.60 -0.39 0.77
C SER A 172 -30.41 0.58 -0.11
N GLY A 173 -31.13 1.52 0.51
CA GLY A 173 -31.96 2.52 -0.16
C GLY A 173 -31.23 3.79 -0.60
N ASP A 174 -29.96 3.98 -0.21
CA ASP A 174 -29.14 5.13 -0.59
C ASP A 174 -28.61 4.97 -2.03
N THR A 175 -29.31 5.57 -3.00
CA THR A 175 -28.98 5.43 -4.41
C THR A 175 -27.62 6.04 -4.79
N GLU A 176 -27.18 7.08 -4.08
CA GLU A 176 -25.89 7.73 -4.31
C GLU A 176 -24.75 6.81 -3.83
N LEU A 177 -24.90 6.20 -2.65
CA LEU A 177 -24.00 5.17 -2.15
C LEU A 177 -23.93 3.95 -3.07
N GLN A 178 -25.07 3.44 -3.55
CA GLN A 178 -25.08 2.28 -4.45
C GLN A 178 -24.40 2.61 -5.80
N ALA A 179 -24.62 3.81 -6.34
CA ALA A 179 -23.92 4.27 -7.54
C ALA A 179 -22.41 4.41 -7.31
N TRP A 180 -21.99 4.91 -6.14
CA TRP A 180 -20.59 5.03 -5.74
C TRP A 180 -19.86 3.68 -5.71
N VAL A 181 -20.41 2.69 -5.01
CA VAL A 181 -19.77 1.35 -4.92
C VAL A 181 -19.81 0.61 -6.27
N MET A 182 -20.88 0.78 -7.05
CA MET A 182 -20.97 0.21 -8.40
C MET A 182 -19.94 0.81 -9.35
N GLU A 183 -19.68 2.12 -9.27
CA GLU A 183 -18.65 2.78 -10.09
C GLU A 183 -17.25 2.25 -9.74
N ILE A 184 -16.94 2.07 -8.45
CA ILE A 184 -15.69 1.46 -7.98
C ILE A 184 -15.55 0.04 -8.52
N PHE A 185 -16.57 -0.80 -8.38
CA PHE A 185 -16.56 -2.17 -8.88
C PHE A 185 -16.34 -2.22 -10.40
N THR A 186 -17.09 -1.42 -11.15
CA THR A 186 -17.09 -1.44 -12.61
C THR A 186 -15.78 -0.90 -13.19
N ASN A 187 -15.31 0.25 -12.70
CA ASN A 187 -14.17 0.93 -13.32
C ASN A 187 -12.84 0.63 -12.63
N GLY A 188 -12.84 0.44 -11.31
CA GLY A 188 -11.63 0.12 -10.56
C GLY A 188 -11.26 -1.36 -10.62
N PHE A 189 -12.27 -2.22 -10.45
CA PHE A 189 -12.09 -3.68 -10.46
C PHE A 189 -12.53 -4.33 -11.77
N LEU A 190 -12.84 -3.53 -12.79
CA LEU A 190 -13.21 -3.97 -14.15
C LEU A 190 -14.44 -4.90 -14.17
N GLY A 191 -15.37 -4.71 -13.23
CA GLY A 191 -16.56 -5.56 -13.09
C GLY A 191 -16.23 -7.02 -12.76
N ARG A 192 -15.01 -7.30 -12.26
CA ARG A 192 -14.53 -8.65 -12.07
C ARG A 192 -15.06 -9.23 -10.76
N THR A 193 -16.06 -10.10 -10.86
CA THR A 193 -16.67 -10.79 -9.70
C THR A 193 -15.65 -11.62 -8.89
N SER A 194 -14.61 -12.17 -9.53
CA SER A 194 -13.56 -12.92 -8.82
C SER A 194 -12.70 -12.06 -7.87
N SER A 195 -12.78 -10.72 -7.96
CA SER A 195 -12.15 -9.84 -6.96
C SER A 195 -12.87 -9.90 -5.61
N GLY A 196 -14.14 -10.30 -5.56
CA GLY A 196 -14.94 -10.31 -4.33
C GLY A 196 -15.21 -8.92 -3.72
N ILE A 197 -14.84 -7.83 -4.40
CA ILE A 197 -15.23 -6.48 -4.01
C ILE A 197 -16.76 -6.35 -4.20
N PRO A 198 -17.50 -5.74 -3.26
CA PRO A 198 -18.93 -5.57 -3.41
C PRO A 198 -19.26 -4.66 -4.60
N SER A 199 -20.30 -5.02 -5.36
CA SER A 199 -20.93 -4.13 -6.35
C SER A 199 -22.12 -3.36 -5.78
N SER A 200 -22.52 -3.67 -4.54
CA SER A 200 -23.59 -3.03 -3.77
C SER A 200 -23.35 -3.28 -2.29
N LEU A 201 -23.82 -2.39 -1.42
CA LEU A 201 -23.71 -2.55 0.04
C LEU A 201 -25.11 -2.57 0.65
N GLN A 202 -25.42 -3.61 1.41
CA GLN A 202 -26.77 -3.85 1.93
C GLN A 202 -26.89 -3.55 3.41
N THR A 203 -25.79 -3.63 4.16
CA THR A 203 -25.81 -3.46 5.61
C THR A 203 -24.87 -2.37 6.10
N MET A 204 -25.17 -1.83 7.27
CA MET A 204 -24.28 -0.88 7.96
C MET A 204 -22.91 -1.50 8.27
N ALA A 205 -22.87 -2.81 8.54
CA ALA A 205 -21.63 -3.54 8.78
C ALA A 205 -20.76 -3.64 7.52
N GLU A 206 -21.37 -3.96 6.38
CA GLU A 206 -20.69 -3.97 5.07
C GLU A 206 -20.16 -2.58 4.72
N LEU A 207 -21.00 -1.54 4.87
CA LEU A 207 -20.61 -0.15 4.62
C LEU A 207 -19.43 0.27 5.50
N SER A 208 -19.50 -0.01 6.80
CA SER A 208 -18.42 0.32 7.74
C SER A 208 -17.12 -0.38 7.39
N LYS A 209 -17.17 -1.67 7.02
CA LYS A 209 -15.98 -2.42 6.58
C LYS A 209 -15.40 -1.85 5.29
N PHE A 210 -16.25 -1.52 4.31
CA PHE A 210 -15.81 -0.96 3.03
C PHE A 210 -15.15 0.41 3.20
N LEU A 211 -15.76 1.31 3.97
CA LEU A 211 -15.20 2.63 4.28
C LEU A 211 -13.90 2.51 5.08
N THR A 212 -13.81 1.56 6.03
CA THR A 212 -12.56 1.27 6.76
C THR A 212 -11.45 0.88 5.79
N MET A 213 -11.72 -0.01 4.84
CA MET A 213 -10.76 -0.41 3.82
C MET A 213 -10.28 0.78 2.99
N VAL A 214 -11.19 1.66 2.55
CA VAL A 214 -10.85 2.85 1.77
C VAL A 214 -9.94 3.79 2.58
N VAL A 215 -10.35 4.15 3.79
CA VAL A 215 -9.57 5.07 4.66
C VAL A 215 -8.21 4.47 5.01
N PHE A 216 -8.16 3.18 5.37
CA PHE A 216 -6.91 2.48 5.68
C PHE A 216 -5.97 2.41 4.46
N THR A 217 -6.50 2.11 3.27
CA THR A 217 -5.72 2.04 2.03
C THR A 217 -5.07 3.39 1.70
N CYS A 218 -5.84 4.48 1.82
CA CYS A 218 -5.39 5.82 1.49
C CYS A 218 -4.47 6.47 2.54
N SER A 219 -4.35 5.89 3.73
CA SER A 219 -3.52 6.43 4.82
C SER A 219 -2.47 5.41 5.28
N VAL A 220 -2.85 4.54 6.22
CA VAL A 220 -1.95 3.61 6.92
C VAL A 220 -1.25 2.64 5.98
N GLN A 221 -1.98 2.04 5.03
CA GLN A 221 -1.37 1.11 4.09
C GLN A 221 -0.34 1.79 3.21
N HIS A 222 -0.64 3.00 2.72
CA HIS A 222 0.29 3.80 1.94
C HIS A 222 1.54 4.15 2.75
N ALA A 223 1.38 4.72 3.94
CA ALA A 223 2.51 5.05 4.81
C ALA A 223 3.40 3.83 5.11
N ALA A 224 2.80 2.67 5.40
CA ALA A 224 3.51 1.44 5.72
C ALA A 224 4.39 0.93 4.57
N VAL A 225 4.01 1.19 3.32
CA VAL A 225 4.73 0.70 2.13
C VAL A 225 5.56 1.79 1.45
N ASN A 226 5.32 3.07 1.78
CA ASN A 226 6.05 4.21 1.24
C ASN A 226 7.20 4.66 2.15
N ASN A 227 6.96 4.81 3.46
CA ASN A 227 7.90 5.50 4.36
C ASN A 227 9.22 4.75 4.59
N GLY A 228 9.24 3.43 4.36
CA GLY A 228 10.46 2.61 4.46
C GLY A 228 11.29 2.52 3.19
N GLN A 229 10.88 3.19 2.10
CA GLN A 229 11.57 3.10 0.81
C GLN A 229 13.02 3.60 0.88
N TYR A 230 13.26 4.72 1.55
CA TYR A 230 14.61 5.23 1.76
C TYR A 230 15.46 4.28 2.62
N ASP A 231 14.95 3.94 3.81
CA ASP A 231 15.67 3.14 4.81
C ASP A 231 16.11 1.78 4.28
N LEU A 232 15.23 1.09 3.56
CA LEU A 232 15.47 -0.26 3.07
C LEU A 232 16.03 -0.27 1.65
N GLY A 233 15.72 0.76 0.85
CA GLY A 233 15.96 0.76 -0.59
C GLY A 233 17.24 1.48 -1.04
N THR A 234 17.81 2.37 -0.23
CA THR A 234 19.02 3.11 -0.63
C THR A 234 20.32 2.32 -0.51
N PHE A 235 20.36 1.27 0.33
CA PHE A 235 21.41 0.26 0.25
C PHE A 235 21.11 -0.71 -0.90
N LEU A 236 21.57 -0.36 -2.11
CA LEU A 236 21.18 -1.00 -3.36
C LEU A 236 21.25 -2.54 -3.39
N PRO A 237 22.28 -3.22 -2.85
CA PRO A 237 22.29 -4.69 -2.81
C PRO A 237 21.09 -5.32 -2.09
N ASN A 238 20.41 -4.57 -1.23
CA ASN A 238 19.17 -4.98 -0.56
C ASN A 238 17.90 -4.68 -1.38
N ASN A 239 17.95 -3.87 -2.43
CA ASN A 239 16.77 -3.53 -3.23
C ASN A 239 17.11 -3.24 -4.71
N PRO A 240 17.79 -4.17 -5.41
CA PRO A 240 18.22 -3.94 -6.79
C PRO A 240 17.02 -3.83 -7.72
N SER A 241 16.95 -2.75 -8.50
CA SER A 241 15.88 -2.51 -9.47
C SER A 241 16.12 -3.17 -10.83
N SER A 242 17.33 -3.64 -11.09
CA SER A 242 17.71 -4.36 -12.29
C SER A 242 18.76 -5.42 -11.97
N MET A 243 18.98 -6.35 -12.91
CA MET A 243 20.05 -7.34 -12.83
C MET A 243 20.62 -7.48 -14.24
N ARG A 244 21.95 -7.38 -14.40
CA ARG A 244 22.64 -7.33 -15.71
C ARG A 244 23.03 -8.70 -16.26
N HIS A 245 22.99 -9.73 -15.42
CA HIS A 245 23.22 -11.13 -15.80
C HIS A 245 22.00 -11.99 -15.47
N PRO A 246 21.85 -13.16 -16.10
CA PRO A 246 20.79 -14.10 -15.73
C PRO A 246 21.02 -14.72 -14.34
N PRO A 247 19.97 -15.29 -13.72
CA PRO A 247 20.13 -16.05 -12.49
C PRO A 247 21.16 -17.18 -12.60
N PRO A 248 21.89 -17.49 -11.52
CA PRO A 248 22.90 -18.55 -11.53
C PRO A 248 22.30 -19.91 -11.85
N ALA A 249 22.78 -20.54 -12.92
CA ALA A 249 22.30 -21.85 -13.40
C ALA A 249 22.95 -23.05 -12.70
N ALA A 250 23.98 -22.83 -11.88
CA ALA A 250 24.69 -23.86 -11.12
C ALA A 250 25.27 -23.26 -9.83
N LYS A 251 25.53 -24.12 -8.83
CA LYS A 251 26.25 -23.77 -7.60
C LYS A 251 27.76 -23.79 -7.82
N GLY A 252 28.51 -23.15 -6.92
CA GLY A 252 29.96 -23.08 -6.87
C GLY A 252 30.58 -22.15 -7.91
N LYS A 253 29.80 -21.25 -8.50
CA LYS A 253 30.24 -20.40 -9.61
C LYS A 253 30.17 -18.90 -9.31
N ALA A 254 29.42 -18.48 -8.30
CA ALA A 254 29.37 -17.08 -7.92
C ALA A 254 30.62 -16.69 -7.12
N PHE A 255 31.11 -15.48 -7.35
CA PHE A 255 32.22 -14.83 -6.63
C PHE A 255 32.02 -13.31 -6.68
N LEU A 256 32.77 -12.55 -5.89
CA LEU A 256 32.59 -11.09 -5.75
C LEU A 256 32.48 -10.34 -7.09
N GLN A 257 33.42 -10.57 -8.01
CA GLN A 257 33.42 -9.86 -9.29
C GLN A 257 32.18 -10.21 -10.13
N ASN A 258 31.77 -11.48 -10.16
CA ASN A 258 30.52 -11.89 -10.82
C ASN A 258 29.28 -11.25 -10.17
N PHE A 259 29.27 -11.08 -8.84
CA PHE A 259 28.19 -10.38 -8.13
C PHE A 259 28.13 -8.90 -8.53
N LEU A 260 29.27 -8.19 -8.53
CA LEU A 260 29.36 -6.79 -8.94
C LEU A 260 28.96 -6.57 -10.41
N GLU A 261 29.28 -7.51 -11.28
CA GLU A 261 28.85 -7.52 -12.68
C GLU A 261 27.35 -7.78 -12.83
N THR A 262 26.72 -8.47 -11.87
CA THR A 262 25.30 -8.83 -11.94
C THR A 262 24.37 -7.72 -11.42
N ILE A 263 24.75 -7.01 -10.37
CA ILE A 263 23.94 -5.93 -9.80
C ILE A 263 23.89 -4.69 -10.73
N PRO A 264 22.93 -3.76 -10.53
CA PRO A 264 22.79 -2.55 -11.34
C PRO A 264 24.08 -1.72 -11.48
N GLU A 265 24.20 -1.02 -12.61
CA GLU A 265 25.23 0.00 -12.82
C GLU A 265 24.99 1.26 -11.99
N VAL A 266 26.00 2.12 -11.93
CA VAL A 266 26.00 3.34 -11.11
C VAL A 266 24.88 4.29 -11.54
N ASP A 267 24.63 4.45 -12.84
CA ASP A 267 23.60 5.33 -13.38
C ASP A 267 22.18 4.85 -13.03
N THR A 268 21.91 3.55 -13.18
CA THR A 268 20.66 2.88 -12.82
C THR A 268 20.43 2.99 -11.32
N THR A 269 21.49 2.74 -10.54
CA THR A 269 21.47 2.87 -9.07
C THR A 269 21.14 4.30 -8.66
N ALA A 270 21.83 5.29 -9.22
CA ALA A 270 21.62 6.69 -8.90
C ALA A 270 20.18 7.13 -9.21
N ASN A 271 19.63 6.73 -10.37
CA ASN A 271 18.26 7.06 -10.74
C ASN A 271 17.23 6.50 -9.76
N VAL A 272 17.37 5.24 -9.32
CA VAL A 272 16.46 4.65 -8.33
C VAL A 272 16.64 5.30 -6.96
N VAL A 273 17.87 5.51 -6.50
CA VAL A 273 18.12 6.14 -5.20
C VAL A 273 17.51 7.54 -5.14
N VAL A 274 17.67 8.34 -6.19
CA VAL A 274 17.03 9.67 -6.29
C VAL A 274 15.51 9.55 -6.24
N ALA A 275 14.91 8.61 -6.98
CA ALA A 275 13.48 8.38 -6.92
C ALA A 275 13.01 8.00 -5.50
N LEU A 276 13.68 7.06 -4.83
CA LEU A 276 13.31 6.64 -3.47
C LEU A 276 13.46 7.76 -2.44
N ILE A 277 14.49 8.62 -2.57
CA ILE A 277 14.64 9.82 -1.73
C ILE A 277 13.46 10.76 -1.91
N LEU A 278 13.09 11.08 -3.15
CA LEU A 278 11.98 11.98 -3.45
C LEU A 278 10.65 11.42 -2.94
N LEU A 279 10.38 10.13 -3.19
CA LEU A 279 9.14 9.47 -2.78
C LEU A 279 9.04 9.26 -1.25
N SER A 280 10.18 9.28 -0.53
CA SER A 280 10.22 9.22 0.93
C SER A 280 10.26 10.62 1.58
N SER A 281 10.24 11.69 0.79
CA SER A 281 10.29 13.06 1.30
C SER A 281 8.90 13.50 1.78
N ARG A 282 8.86 14.31 2.84
CA ARG A 282 7.61 14.92 3.31
C ARG A 282 7.40 16.29 2.71
N LEU A 283 6.18 16.54 2.25
CA LEU A 283 5.74 17.88 1.88
C LEU A 283 5.44 18.71 3.13
N SER A 284 5.60 20.04 3.05
CA SER A 284 5.43 20.94 4.20
C SER A 284 3.98 21.13 4.63
N ASP A 285 3.03 20.89 3.73
CA ASP A 285 1.59 21.06 3.89
C ASP A 285 0.84 19.72 4.11
N VAL A 286 1.58 18.69 4.49
CA VAL A 286 1.04 17.37 4.84
C VAL A 286 0.02 17.46 5.98
N THR A 287 -1.12 16.78 5.79
CA THR A 287 -2.13 16.58 6.84
C THR A 287 -2.03 15.15 7.34
N LEU A 288 -1.84 14.98 8.65
CA LEU A 288 -1.69 13.66 9.28
C LEU A 288 -3.05 12.98 9.52
N LEU A 289 -3.02 11.66 9.71
CA LEU A 289 -4.18 10.83 9.98
C LEU A 289 -4.96 11.36 11.20
N GLY A 290 -6.27 11.54 11.02
CA GLY A 290 -7.16 12.04 12.07
C GLY A 290 -7.09 13.57 12.27
N HIS A 291 -6.22 14.29 11.56
CA HIS A 291 -6.24 15.74 11.51
C HIS A 291 -7.14 16.22 10.37
N TYR A 292 -8.19 16.97 10.71
CA TYR A 292 -9.19 17.44 9.75
C TYR A 292 -9.35 18.96 9.91
N PRO A 293 -8.47 19.78 9.29
CA PRO A 293 -8.47 21.23 9.49
C PRO A 293 -9.73 21.91 8.94
N GLU A 294 -10.32 21.34 7.89
CA GLU A 294 -11.57 21.80 7.33
C GLU A 294 -12.77 21.13 8.01
N GLU A 295 -13.58 21.94 8.71
CA GLU A 295 -14.75 21.47 9.46
C GLU A 295 -15.94 21.11 8.55
N ARG A 296 -15.87 19.94 7.91
CA ARG A 296 -16.94 19.42 7.04
C ARG A 296 -18.13 18.86 7.82
N PHE A 297 -17.86 18.32 9.01
CA PHE A 297 -18.87 17.91 9.98
C PHE A 297 -19.10 19.05 10.98
N THR A 298 -20.35 19.52 11.06
CA THR A 298 -20.75 20.62 11.96
C THR A 298 -21.50 20.10 13.18
N GLU A 299 -22.01 18.87 13.10
CA GLU A 299 -22.77 18.21 14.14
C GLU A 299 -21.88 17.78 15.32
N ALA A 300 -22.45 17.80 16.52
CA ALA A 300 -21.71 17.55 17.76
C ALA A 300 -21.13 16.13 17.85
N GLU A 301 -21.89 15.13 17.38
CA GLU A 301 -21.53 13.72 17.51
C GLU A 301 -20.38 13.30 16.57
N PRO A 302 -20.41 13.58 15.25
CA PRO A 302 -19.24 13.40 14.38
C PRO A 302 -17.97 14.09 14.91
N ARG A 303 -18.08 15.31 15.43
CA ARG A 303 -16.94 16.02 16.04
C ARG A 303 -16.42 15.31 17.31
N ARG A 304 -17.31 14.70 18.11
CA ARG A 304 -16.92 13.87 19.27
C ARG A 304 -16.22 12.59 18.82
N LEU A 305 -16.69 11.95 17.76
CA LEU A 305 -16.09 10.76 17.18
C LEU A 305 -14.68 11.06 16.63
N ILE A 306 -14.49 12.20 15.96
CA ILE A 306 -13.16 12.66 15.52
C ILE A 306 -12.21 12.81 16.71
N ARG A 307 -12.63 13.47 17.80
CA ARG A 307 -11.78 13.61 19.00
C ARG A 307 -11.46 12.26 19.63
N SER A 308 -12.41 11.34 19.65
CA SER A 308 -12.20 9.98 20.18
C SER A 308 -11.21 9.19 19.30
N PHE A 309 -11.31 9.33 17.98
CA PHE A 309 -10.35 8.76 17.04
C PHE A 309 -8.94 9.32 17.25
N GLN A 310 -8.81 10.65 17.37
CA GLN A 310 -7.53 11.31 17.65
C GLN A 310 -6.89 10.81 18.96
N ALA A 311 -7.69 10.69 20.03
CA ALA A 311 -7.19 10.14 21.30
C ALA A 311 -6.69 8.69 21.13
N ARG A 312 -7.45 7.86 20.40
CA ARG A 312 -7.06 6.47 20.14
C ARG A 312 -5.76 6.38 19.32
N LEU A 313 -5.56 7.28 18.36
CA LEU A 313 -4.30 7.35 17.60
C LEU A 313 -3.11 7.70 18.49
N GLN A 314 -3.28 8.57 19.49
CA GLN A 314 -2.21 8.87 20.45
C GLN A 314 -1.86 7.65 21.31
N GLU A 315 -2.86 6.93 21.82
CA GLU A 315 -2.63 5.68 22.56
C GLU A 315 -1.84 4.66 21.73
N ILE A 316 -2.21 4.48 20.45
CA ILE A 316 -1.50 3.59 19.53
C ILE A 316 -0.06 4.05 19.34
N ARG A 317 0.18 5.36 19.14
CA ARG A 317 1.53 5.92 19.03
C ARG A 317 2.37 5.63 20.27
N ASP A 318 1.81 5.80 21.46
CA ASP A 318 2.54 5.56 22.71
C ASP A 318 2.95 4.08 22.84
N HIS A 319 2.05 3.15 22.48
CA HIS A 319 2.38 1.72 22.44
C HIS A 319 3.47 1.38 21.40
N ILE A 320 3.42 1.98 20.21
CA ILE A 320 4.44 1.79 19.17
C ILE A 320 5.80 2.28 19.66
N GLU A 321 5.87 3.47 20.28
CA GLU A 321 7.11 4.03 20.79
C GLU A 321 7.68 3.25 21.97
N GLU A 322 6.84 2.80 22.91
CA GLU A 322 7.26 1.95 24.03
C GLU A 322 7.89 0.65 23.53
N ARG A 323 7.24 -0.01 22.57
CA ARG A 323 7.76 -1.24 21.95
C ARG A 323 9.05 -0.97 21.19
N ASN A 324 9.09 0.08 20.37
CA ASN A 324 10.29 0.46 19.60
C ASN A 324 11.49 0.85 20.47
N TYR A 325 11.28 1.29 21.71
CA TYR A 325 12.38 1.58 22.64
C TYR A 325 13.15 0.31 23.06
N GLN A 326 12.49 -0.85 23.04
CA GLN A 326 13.08 -2.14 23.44
C GLN A 326 13.68 -2.91 22.25
N ASP A 327 13.28 -2.59 21.02
CA ASP A 327 13.69 -3.31 19.81
C ASP A 327 15.05 -2.84 19.27
N SER A 328 15.86 -3.78 18.75
CA SER A 328 17.13 -3.46 18.07
C SER A 328 16.94 -2.80 16.71
N LEU A 329 15.80 -3.05 16.06
CA LEU A 329 15.41 -2.44 14.79
C LEU A 329 13.96 -1.93 14.93
N ARG A 330 13.81 -0.62 15.00
CA ARG A 330 12.51 0.05 15.16
C ARG A 330 11.66 -0.15 13.91
N TYR A 331 10.36 -0.37 14.10
CA TYR A 331 9.36 -0.31 13.02
C TYR A 331 8.42 0.86 13.30
N ASN A 332 8.55 1.94 12.53
CA ASN A 332 7.84 3.20 12.75
C ASN A 332 6.97 3.63 11.55
N TYR A 333 6.89 2.81 10.49
CA TYR A 333 6.20 3.18 9.25
C TYR A 333 4.68 3.28 9.37
N MET A 334 4.11 2.78 10.47
CA MET A 334 2.70 2.90 10.83
C MET A 334 2.48 3.81 12.05
N ASN A 335 3.44 4.64 12.44
CA ASN A 335 3.21 5.60 13.51
C ASN A 335 2.15 6.62 13.06
N PRO A 336 1.01 6.76 13.76
CA PRO A 336 -0.07 7.61 13.29
C PRO A 336 0.28 9.10 13.32
N MET A 337 1.32 9.51 14.07
CA MET A 337 1.86 10.88 14.04
C MET A 337 2.79 11.15 12.86
N GLU A 338 3.01 10.14 12.03
CA GLU A 338 3.83 10.18 10.82
C GLU A 338 3.07 9.69 9.58
N THR A 339 1.84 9.21 9.78
CA THR A 339 0.96 8.70 8.74
C THR A 339 0.15 9.84 8.15
N GLU A 340 0.25 10.03 6.85
CA GLU A 340 -0.55 11.02 6.13
C GLU A 340 -2.02 10.60 6.05
N ASN A 341 -2.92 11.57 5.96
CA ASN A 341 -4.35 11.31 5.84
C ASN A 341 -4.72 10.76 4.46
N SER A 342 -3.92 11.05 3.43
CA SER A 342 -4.12 10.70 2.03
C SER A 342 -2.81 10.26 1.35
N ILE A 343 -2.93 9.80 0.11
CA ILE A 343 -1.79 9.51 -0.76
C ILE A 343 -1.37 10.80 -1.47
N SER A 344 -0.26 11.41 -1.05
CA SER A 344 0.17 12.74 -1.53
C SER A 344 1.60 12.80 -2.12
N ILE A 345 2.37 11.72 -2.00
CA ILE A 345 3.75 11.57 -2.49
C ILE A 345 3.92 10.28 -3.28
#